data_AF-A0A7J3P4B1-F1
#
_entry.id   AF-A0A7J3P4B1-F1
#
_cell.length_a   1.000
_cell.length_b   1.000
_cell.length_c   1.000
_cell.angle_alpha   90.00
_cell.angle_beta   90.00
_cell.angle_gamma   90.00
#
_symmetry.space_group_name_H-M   'P 1'
#
loop_
_entity.id
_entity.type
_entity.pdbx_description
1 polymer ?
#
loop_
_entity_poly.entity_id
_entity_poly.type
_entity_poly.pdbx_seq_one_letter_code
_entity_poly.pdbx_strand_id
1 'polypeptide(L)'
;MKEIDAKRLWTVYYVYLLSSIPVFSWYDHTALSALTNPSTDSAGNLVFSAGGVTVYPFTIASSLFGMVLTAFLVWRRVGGLKGALLGALIGRASIAAISELYELTFVSIGYLAYGWRALVEHFLPNLGWTAVKAGYVSALLPWIRRDGFMLAIASVSLALLAFALWGLTGYKLPESGDATGYAFNAVTRSLYCMTPALALMDRSRFSRRM
;
A
#
# COMPACT_ATOMS: atom_id res chain seq x y z
N MET A 1 -3.75 -5.49 -37.00
CA MET A 1 -3.87 -5.72 -35.54
C MET A 1 -5.11 -6.57 -35.30
N LYS A 2 -4.99 -7.76 -34.70
CA LYS A 2 -6.18 -8.54 -34.30
C LYS A 2 -6.81 -7.86 -33.08
N GLU A 3 -8.11 -7.60 -33.12
CA GLU A 3 -8.85 -7.12 -31.95
C GLU A 3 -8.72 -8.14 -30.82
N ILE A 4 -8.32 -7.67 -29.64
CA ILE A 4 -8.28 -8.50 -28.45
C ILE A 4 -9.70 -8.55 -27.88
N ASP A 5 -10.29 -9.75 -27.85
CA ASP A 5 -11.60 -9.99 -27.24
C ASP A 5 -11.61 -9.56 -25.76
N ALA A 6 -12.54 -8.68 -25.40
CA ALA A 6 -12.73 -8.17 -24.03
C ALA A 6 -12.88 -9.30 -23.01
N LYS A 7 -13.50 -10.43 -23.38
CA LYS A 7 -13.63 -11.60 -22.50
C LYS A 7 -12.26 -12.19 -22.14
N ARG A 8 -11.35 -12.26 -23.11
CA ARG A 8 -9.98 -12.77 -22.90
C ARG A 8 -9.18 -11.85 -21.99
N LEU A 9 -9.31 -10.52 -22.16
CA LEU A 9 -8.66 -9.54 -21.28
C LEU A 9 -9.13 -9.68 -19.84
N TRP A 10 -10.44 -9.84 -19.60
CA TRP A 10 -10.97 -10.07 -18.26
C TRP A 10 -10.48 -11.39 -17.66
N THR A 11 -10.40 -12.47 -18.43
CA THR A 11 -9.82 -13.74 -17.95
C THR A 11 -8.36 -13.56 -17.52
N VAL A 12 -7.53 -12.90 -18.33
CA VAL A 12 -6.13 -12.62 -17.97
C VAL A 12 -6.05 -11.76 -16.71
N TYR A 13 -6.91 -10.76 -16.58
CA TYR A 13 -7.00 -9.92 -15.40
C TYR A 13 -7.37 -10.71 -14.14
N TYR A 14 -8.34 -11.62 -14.21
CA TYR A 14 -8.71 -12.46 -13.08
C TYR A 14 -7.59 -13.44 -12.69
N VAL A 15 -6.94 -14.07 -13.67
CA VAL A 15 -5.78 -14.94 -13.41
C VAL A 15 -4.67 -14.17 -12.74
N TYR A 16 -4.38 -12.96 -13.22
CA TYR A 16 -3.43 -12.05 -12.61
C TYR A 16 -3.81 -11.70 -11.17
N LEU A 17 -5.06 -11.31 -10.90
CA LEU A 17 -5.52 -11.04 -9.53
C LEU A 17 -5.39 -12.27 -8.62
N LEU A 18 -5.72 -13.46 -9.11
CA LEU A 18 -5.62 -14.69 -8.32
C LEU A 18 -4.17 -15.06 -8.02
N SER A 19 -3.22 -14.79 -8.94
CA SER A 19 -1.80 -14.98 -8.65
C SER A 19 -1.26 -14.03 -7.57
N SER A 20 -1.99 -12.97 -7.21
CA SER A 20 -1.63 -12.13 -6.06
C SER A 20 -1.73 -12.88 -4.72
N ILE A 21 -2.49 -13.97 -4.65
CA ILE A 21 -2.67 -14.76 -3.42
C ILE A 21 -1.33 -15.36 -2.98
N PRO A 22 -0.66 -16.22 -3.78
CA PRO A 22 0.65 -16.74 -3.41
C PRO A 22 1.72 -15.64 -3.31
N VAL A 23 1.70 -14.63 -4.19
CA VAL A 23 2.70 -13.54 -4.20
C VAL A 23 2.73 -12.75 -2.90
N PHE A 24 1.56 -12.45 -2.32
CA PHE A 24 1.45 -11.69 -1.07
C PHE A 24 1.12 -12.55 0.15
N SER A 25 1.22 -13.88 0.05
CA SER A 25 0.94 -14.81 1.16
C SER A 25 1.75 -14.49 2.42
N TRP A 26 3.00 -14.07 2.26
CA TRP A 26 3.86 -13.63 3.36
C TRP A 26 3.29 -12.39 4.08
N TYR A 27 2.76 -11.40 3.34
CA TYR A 27 2.13 -10.22 3.93
C TYR A 27 0.88 -10.60 4.72
N ASP A 28 0.04 -11.44 4.14
CA ASP A 28 -1.19 -11.90 4.79
C ASP A 28 -0.89 -12.65 6.09
N HIS A 29 0.06 -13.59 6.05
CA HIS A 29 0.48 -14.34 7.22
C HIS A 29 1.10 -13.42 8.28
N THR A 30 2.01 -12.53 7.89
CA THR A 30 2.69 -11.60 8.81
C THR A 30 1.69 -10.67 9.49
N ALA A 31 0.72 -10.11 8.75
CA ALA A 31 -0.31 -9.26 9.31
C ALA A 31 -1.20 -10.01 10.32
N LEU A 32 -1.64 -11.23 9.99
CA LEU A 32 -2.47 -12.05 10.88
C LEU A 32 -1.70 -12.48 12.13
N SER A 33 -0.46 -12.95 11.98
CA SER A 33 0.40 -13.31 13.11
C SER A 33 0.68 -12.10 14.01
N ALA A 34 0.93 -10.92 13.44
CA ALA A 34 1.24 -9.72 14.19
C ALA A 34 0.07 -9.31 15.10
N LEU A 35 -1.18 -9.38 14.60
CA LEU A 35 -2.38 -9.05 15.38
C LEU A 35 -2.53 -9.87 16.67
N THR A 36 -1.98 -11.08 16.70
CA THR A 36 -2.03 -11.96 17.88
C THR A 36 -0.88 -11.75 18.86
N ASN A 37 0.06 -10.85 18.55
CA ASN A 37 1.28 -10.66 19.32
C ASN A 37 1.58 -9.15 19.55
N PRO A 38 0.76 -8.47 20.37
CA PRO A 38 1.04 -7.11 20.81
C PRO A 38 2.27 -7.08 21.72
N SER A 39 3.12 -6.07 21.54
CA SER A 39 4.38 -5.88 22.26
C SER A 39 4.71 -4.38 22.37
N THR A 40 5.89 -4.06 22.88
CA THR A 40 6.44 -2.71 22.95
C THR A 40 7.78 -2.63 22.23
N ASP A 41 8.00 -1.55 21.48
CA ASP A 41 9.32 -1.24 20.90
C ASP A 41 10.29 -0.69 21.96
N SER A 42 11.53 -0.37 21.56
CA SER A 42 12.57 0.22 22.42
C SER A 42 12.19 1.58 23.01
N ALA A 43 11.22 2.28 22.42
CA ALA A 43 10.71 3.55 22.89
C ALA A 43 9.45 3.41 23.76
N GLY A 44 8.97 2.18 23.99
CA GLY A 44 7.77 1.90 24.77
C GLY A 44 6.47 2.09 23.99
N ASN A 45 6.51 2.28 22.67
CA ASN A 45 5.30 2.38 21.85
C ASN A 45 4.66 1.00 21.71
N LEU A 46 3.32 0.95 21.70
CA LEU A 46 2.58 -0.26 21.31
C LEU A 46 2.91 -0.62 19.86
N VAL A 47 3.35 -1.86 19.66
CA VAL A 47 3.61 -2.45 18.34
C VAL A 47 3.05 -3.86 18.29
N PHE A 48 2.91 -4.39 17.08
CA PHE A 48 2.58 -5.78 16.83
C PHE A 48 3.81 -6.47 16.23
N SER A 49 4.10 -7.72 16.59
CA SER A 49 5.31 -8.41 16.13
C SER A 49 5.03 -9.76 15.47
N ALA A 50 5.65 -10.02 14.32
CA ALA A 50 5.59 -11.32 13.67
C ALA A 50 6.89 -11.64 12.96
N GLY A 51 7.52 -12.78 13.30
CA GLY A 51 8.71 -13.26 12.60
C GLY A 51 9.88 -12.27 12.57
N GLY A 52 10.06 -11.47 13.64
CA GLY A 52 11.08 -10.42 13.70
C GLY A 52 10.70 -9.10 13.01
N VAL A 53 9.48 -8.99 12.46
CA VAL A 53 8.96 -7.74 11.87
C VAL A 53 8.14 -6.98 12.91
N THR A 54 8.41 -5.69 13.04
CA THR A 54 7.64 -4.75 13.87
C THR A 54 6.59 -4.04 13.02
N VAL A 55 5.32 -4.11 13.42
CA VAL A 55 4.19 -3.50 12.74
C VAL A 55 3.50 -2.52 13.67
N TYR A 56 3.51 -1.23 13.31
CA TYR A 56 2.86 -0.20 14.12
C TYR A 56 1.33 -0.24 13.97
N PRO A 57 0.56 0.14 15.02
CA PRO A 57 -0.91 0.14 14.96
C PRO A 57 -1.48 0.98 13.82
N PHE A 58 -0.87 2.13 13.52
CA PHE A 58 -1.28 2.98 12.41
C PHE A 58 -1.10 2.30 11.05
N THR A 59 -0.14 1.38 10.90
CA THR A 59 0.04 0.58 9.68
C THR A 59 -1.16 -0.32 9.47
N ILE A 60 -1.58 -1.04 10.51
CA ILE A 60 -2.75 -1.93 10.45
C ILE A 60 -4.01 -1.13 10.16
N ALA A 61 -4.23 -0.04 10.90
CA ALA A 61 -5.42 0.80 10.74
C ALA A 61 -5.51 1.39 9.31
N SER A 62 -4.40 1.95 8.82
CA SER A 62 -4.34 2.56 7.48
C SER A 62 -4.53 1.54 6.37
N SER A 63 -3.85 0.38 6.46
CA SER A 63 -3.98 -0.71 5.48
C SER A 63 -5.40 -1.27 5.46
N LEU A 64 -6.00 -1.50 6.62
CA LEU A 64 -7.37 -2.00 6.73
C LEU A 64 -8.37 -0.99 6.14
N PHE A 65 -8.25 0.28 6.52
CA PHE A 65 -9.14 1.33 6.03
C PHE A 65 -9.02 1.51 4.51
N GLY A 66 -7.80 1.61 3.99
CA GLY A 66 -7.52 1.69 2.55
C GLY A 66 -8.04 0.47 1.78
N MET A 67 -7.86 -0.74 2.32
CA MET A 67 -8.35 -1.99 1.73
C MET A 67 -9.88 -2.00 1.65
N VAL A 68 -10.55 -1.74 2.77
CA VAL A 68 -12.02 -1.75 2.88
C VAL A 68 -12.63 -0.69 1.97
N LEU A 69 -12.07 0.52 1.96
CA LEU A 69 -12.58 1.60 1.11
C LEU A 69 -12.40 1.27 -0.38
N THR A 70 -11.25 0.72 -0.78
CA THR A 70 -11.00 0.27 -2.15
C THR A 70 -11.98 -0.83 -2.55
N ALA A 71 -12.16 -1.84 -1.69
CA ALA A 71 -13.08 -2.94 -1.92
C ALA A 71 -14.53 -2.44 -2.07
N PHE A 72 -14.95 -1.52 -1.19
CA PHE A 72 -16.26 -0.89 -1.25
C PHE A 72 -16.47 -0.10 -2.56
N LEU A 73 -15.48 0.66 -3.01
CA LEU A 73 -15.57 1.44 -4.25
C LEU A 73 -15.69 0.54 -5.49
N VAL A 74 -14.98 -0.60 -5.53
CA VAL A 74 -15.15 -1.61 -6.58
C VAL A 74 -16.53 -2.26 -6.50
N TRP A 75 -16.92 -2.73 -5.30
CA TRP A 75 -18.23 -3.38 -5.08
C TRP A 75 -19.37 -2.47 -5.51
N ARG A 76 -19.32 -1.18 -5.18
CA ARG A 76 -20.33 -0.18 -5.59
C ARG A 76 -20.51 -0.03 -7.10
N ARG A 77 -19.54 -0.46 -7.90
CA ARG A 77 -19.59 -0.35 -9.36
C ARG A 77 -20.05 -1.64 -10.03
N VAL A 78 -19.69 -2.79 -9.45
CA VAL A 78 -20.01 -4.11 -9.99
C VAL A 78 -21.33 -4.64 -9.41
N GLY A 79 -21.58 -4.40 -8.12
CA GLY A 79 -22.74 -4.90 -7.38
C GLY A 79 -22.65 -6.39 -7.02
N GLY A 80 -23.54 -6.81 -6.11
CA GLY A 80 -23.73 -8.20 -5.71
C GLY A 80 -22.50 -8.88 -5.08
N LEU A 81 -22.59 -10.20 -4.92
CA LEU A 81 -21.52 -11.02 -4.34
C LEU A 81 -20.24 -11.00 -5.19
N LYS A 82 -20.39 -11.02 -6.52
CA LYS A 82 -19.24 -10.95 -7.46
C LYS A 82 -18.44 -9.67 -7.26
N GLY A 83 -19.10 -8.52 -7.13
CA GLY A 83 -18.44 -7.26 -6.85
C GLY A 83 -17.76 -7.23 -5.49
N ALA A 84 -18.32 -7.89 -4.48
CA ALA A 84 -17.73 -7.96 -3.14
C ALA A 84 -16.45 -8.80 -3.13
N LEU A 85 -16.48 -9.98 -3.76
CA LEU A 85 -15.30 -10.86 -3.90
C LEU A 85 -14.19 -10.19 -4.72
N LEU A 86 -14.57 -9.57 -5.85
CA LEU A 86 -13.61 -8.86 -6.70
C LEU A 86 -13.02 -7.64 -5.99
N GLY A 87 -13.85 -6.87 -5.28
CA GLY A 87 -13.42 -5.74 -4.48
C GLY A 87 -12.45 -6.15 -3.38
N ALA A 88 -12.72 -7.24 -2.66
CA ALA A 88 -11.82 -7.76 -1.64
C ALA A 88 -10.45 -8.16 -2.22
N LEU A 89 -10.42 -8.88 -3.35
CA LEU A 89 -9.18 -9.27 -4.02
C LEU A 89 -8.36 -8.05 -4.48
N ILE A 90 -9.01 -7.07 -5.12
CA ILE A 90 -8.35 -5.85 -5.59
C ILE A 90 -7.85 -5.01 -4.42
N GLY A 91 -8.70 -4.82 -3.39
CA GLY A 91 -8.34 -4.08 -2.19
C GLY A 91 -7.11 -4.68 -1.53
N ARG A 92 -7.10 -5.99 -1.29
CA ARG A 92 -5.96 -6.70 -0.71
C ARG A 92 -4.70 -6.55 -1.57
N ALA A 93 -4.79 -6.91 -2.86
CA ALA A 93 -3.62 -6.90 -3.74
C ALA A 93 -3.02 -5.50 -3.90
N SER A 94 -3.86 -4.48 -4.03
CA SER A 94 -3.41 -3.09 -4.18
C SER A 94 -2.78 -2.52 -2.90
N ILE A 95 -3.32 -2.84 -1.72
CA ILE A 95 -2.74 -2.41 -0.45
C ILE A 95 -1.42 -3.12 -0.18
N ALA A 96 -1.31 -4.41 -0.47
CA ALA A 96 -0.06 -5.14 -0.34
C ALA A 96 1.01 -4.59 -1.32
N ALA A 97 0.63 -4.31 -2.57
CA ALA A 97 1.51 -3.70 -3.57
C ALA A 97 1.98 -2.29 -3.17
N ILE A 98 1.07 -1.46 -2.66
CA ILE A 98 1.38 -0.11 -2.17
C ILE A 98 2.25 -0.15 -0.91
N SER A 99 2.04 -1.12 -0.03
CA SER A 99 2.89 -1.32 1.14
C SER A 99 4.31 -1.66 0.72
N GLU A 100 4.47 -2.51 -0.28
CA GLU A 100 5.80 -2.81 -0.85
C GLU A 100 6.44 -1.55 -1.48
N LEU A 101 5.67 -0.72 -2.20
CA LEU A 101 6.18 0.55 -2.73
C LEU A 101 6.54 1.56 -1.64
N TYR A 102 5.79 1.57 -0.54
CA TYR A 102 6.12 2.36 0.64
C TYR A 102 7.46 1.91 1.21
N GLU A 103 7.66 0.60 1.45
CA GLU A 103 8.91 0.08 2.00
C GLU A 103 10.10 0.36 1.06
N LEU A 104 9.91 0.20 -0.25
CA LEU A 104 10.90 0.59 -1.27
C LEU A 104 11.28 2.07 -1.14
N THR A 105 10.29 2.96 -0.98
CA THR A 105 10.51 4.41 -0.82
C THR A 105 11.21 4.71 0.50
N PHE A 106 10.75 4.10 1.59
CA PHE A 106 11.29 4.25 2.94
C PHE A 106 12.75 3.82 3.00
N VAL A 107 13.10 2.67 2.43
CA VAL A 107 14.48 2.17 2.36
C VAL A 107 15.33 3.03 1.42
N SER A 108 14.80 3.46 0.27
CA SER A 108 15.54 4.29 -0.68
C SER A 108 15.87 5.68 -0.10
N ILE A 109 14.93 6.29 0.63
CA ILE A 109 15.16 7.58 1.28
C ILE A 109 16.02 7.43 2.53
N GLY A 110 15.82 6.36 3.30
CA GLY A 110 16.73 5.97 4.38
C GLY A 110 18.16 5.76 3.88
N TYR A 111 18.36 5.17 2.70
CA TYR A 111 19.67 5.05 2.07
C TYR A 111 20.35 6.40 1.85
N LEU A 112 19.61 7.44 1.43
CA LEU A 112 20.18 8.79 1.28
C LEU A 112 20.70 9.34 2.62
N ALA A 113 20.14 8.88 3.74
CA ALA A 113 20.57 9.24 5.08
C ALA A 113 21.67 8.31 5.66
N TYR A 114 21.66 7.02 5.33
CA TYR A 114 22.51 5.99 5.97
C TYR A 114 23.61 5.38 5.08
N GLY A 115 23.68 5.73 3.79
CA GLY A 115 24.82 5.44 2.89
C GLY A 115 24.73 4.17 2.02
N TRP A 116 25.72 4.00 1.13
CA TRP A 116 25.72 3.03 0.01
C TRP A 116 25.64 1.55 0.39
N ARG A 117 26.23 1.18 1.51
CA ARG A 117 26.32 -0.23 1.92
C ARG A 117 24.94 -0.83 2.26
N ALA A 118 24.04 -0.04 2.83
CA ALA A 118 22.68 -0.46 3.16
C ALA A 118 21.84 -0.83 1.92
N LEU A 119 22.06 -0.16 0.78
CA LEU A 119 21.36 -0.44 -0.48
C LEU A 119 21.77 -1.80 -1.06
N VAL A 120 23.07 -2.10 -1.05
CA VAL A 120 23.59 -3.34 -1.62
C VAL A 120 23.19 -4.55 -0.78
N GLU A 121 23.25 -4.41 0.55
CA GLU A 121 23.00 -5.53 1.47
C GLU A 121 21.50 -5.86 1.62
N HIS A 122 20.61 -4.85 1.56
CA HIS A 122 19.19 -5.06 1.87
C HIS A 122 18.23 -4.92 0.68
N PHE A 123 18.58 -4.11 -0.34
CA PHE A 123 17.63 -3.69 -1.37
C PHE A 123 17.84 -4.38 -2.72
N LEU A 124 19.06 -4.36 -3.26
CA LEU A 124 19.37 -4.96 -4.57
C LEU A 124 19.01 -6.45 -4.67
N PRO A 125 19.21 -7.30 -3.63
CA PRO A 125 18.88 -8.72 -3.72
C PRO A 125 17.39 -9.01 -3.96
N ASN A 126 16.51 -8.09 -3.55
CA ASN A 126 15.06 -8.28 -3.60
C ASN A 126 14.36 -7.49 -4.72
N LEU A 127 15.09 -6.67 -5.48
CA LEU A 127 14.52 -5.70 -6.42
C LEU A 127 13.58 -6.33 -7.45
N GLY A 128 13.90 -7.52 -7.97
CA GLY A 128 13.02 -8.24 -8.89
C GLY A 128 11.69 -8.64 -8.26
N TRP A 129 11.71 -9.12 -7.02
CA TRP A 129 10.50 -9.52 -6.30
C TRP A 129 9.67 -8.30 -5.88
N THR A 130 10.33 -7.24 -5.45
CA THR A 130 9.72 -5.95 -5.15
C THR A 130 9.05 -5.34 -6.39
N ALA A 131 9.66 -5.43 -7.57
CA ALA A 131 9.06 -4.98 -8.82
C ALA A 131 7.81 -5.80 -9.20
N VAL A 132 7.85 -7.13 -9.03
CA VAL A 132 6.68 -8.00 -9.27
C VAL A 132 5.51 -7.60 -8.37
N LYS A 133 5.77 -7.43 -7.06
CA LYS A 133 4.76 -7.00 -6.09
C LYS A 133 4.23 -5.59 -6.39
N ALA A 134 5.11 -4.62 -6.64
CA ALA A 134 4.71 -3.26 -7.02
C ALA A 134 3.87 -3.24 -8.30
N GLY A 135 4.13 -4.16 -9.24
CA GLY A 135 3.35 -4.34 -10.45
C GLY A 135 1.86 -4.56 -10.18
N TYR A 136 1.48 -5.12 -9.04
CA TYR A 136 0.07 -5.33 -8.66
C TYR A 136 -0.72 -4.04 -8.38
N VAL A 137 -0.07 -2.88 -8.32
CA VAL A 137 -0.79 -1.60 -8.41
C VAL A 137 -1.58 -1.51 -9.73
N SER A 138 -1.11 -2.16 -10.79
CA SER A 138 -1.81 -2.23 -12.08
C SER A 138 -3.18 -2.92 -12.01
N ALA A 139 -3.44 -3.70 -10.95
CA ALA A 139 -4.75 -4.25 -10.66
C ALA A 139 -5.85 -3.17 -10.59
N LEU A 140 -5.48 -1.93 -10.27
CA LEU A 140 -6.39 -0.80 -10.21
C LEU A 140 -6.74 -0.21 -11.58
N LEU A 141 -5.91 -0.42 -12.62
CA LEU A 141 -6.04 0.27 -13.92
C LEU A 141 -7.45 0.23 -14.52
N PRO A 142 -8.17 -0.91 -14.54
CA PRO A 142 -9.54 -0.95 -15.10
C PRO A 142 -10.56 -0.10 -14.32
N TRP A 143 -10.19 0.33 -13.12
CA TRP A 143 -11.06 1.00 -12.16
C TRP A 143 -10.67 2.48 -11.94
N ILE A 144 -9.53 2.93 -12.45
CA ILE A 144 -9.10 4.32 -12.27
C ILE A 144 -10.07 5.26 -13.00
N ARG A 145 -10.39 6.38 -12.35
CA ARG A 145 -11.11 7.51 -12.96
C ARG A 145 -10.16 8.68 -13.09
N ARG A 146 -10.40 9.58 -14.05
CA ARG A 146 -9.55 10.76 -14.27
C ARG A 146 -9.40 11.61 -12.99
N ASP A 147 -10.50 11.90 -12.31
CA ASP A 147 -10.49 12.68 -11.06
C ASP A 147 -9.76 11.93 -9.94
N GLY A 148 -10.03 10.62 -9.81
CA GLY A 148 -9.36 9.77 -8.83
C GLY A 148 -7.86 9.63 -9.08
N PHE A 149 -7.43 9.58 -10.34
CA PHE A 149 -6.01 9.54 -10.71
C PHE A 149 -5.26 10.77 -10.21
N MET A 150 -5.85 11.97 -10.35
CA MET A 150 -5.24 13.20 -9.83
C MET A 150 -5.16 13.19 -8.30
N LEU A 151 -6.17 12.64 -7.61
CA LEU A 151 -6.13 12.46 -6.16
C LEU A 151 -5.04 11.47 -5.72
N ALA A 152 -4.87 10.37 -6.46
CA ALA A 152 -3.82 9.40 -6.21
C ALA A 152 -2.41 10.00 -6.40
N ILE A 153 -2.21 10.77 -7.48
CA ILE A 153 -0.96 11.53 -7.69
C ILE A 153 -0.73 12.48 -6.53
N ALA A 154 -1.73 13.29 -6.15
CA ALA A 154 -1.59 14.23 -5.04
C ALA A 154 -1.23 13.51 -3.73
N SER A 155 -1.83 12.35 -3.44
CA SER A 155 -1.52 11.54 -2.26
C SER A 155 -0.06 11.08 -2.25
N VAL A 156 0.43 10.53 -3.37
CA VAL A 156 1.82 10.09 -3.51
C VAL A 156 2.79 11.27 -3.42
N SER A 157 2.48 12.40 -4.09
CA SER A 157 3.30 13.61 -4.02
C SER A 157 3.39 14.17 -2.60
N LEU A 158 2.28 14.18 -1.85
CA LEU A 158 2.27 14.59 -0.44
C LEU A 158 3.07 13.62 0.43
N ALA A 159 3.01 12.32 0.14
CA ALA A 159 3.80 11.32 0.87
C ALA A 159 5.30 11.51 0.60
N LEU A 160 5.70 11.73 -0.65
CA LEU A 160 7.09 12.03 -1.01
C LEU A 160 7.58 13.34 -0.39
N LEU A 161 6.73 14.37 -0.33
CA LEU A 161 7.04 15.62 0.38
C LEU A 161 7.25 15.36 1.88
N ALA A 162 6.36 14.60 2.52
CA ALA A 162 6.49 14.23 3.92
C ALA A 162 7.77 13.42 4.19
N PHE A 163 8.13 12.50 3.29
CA PHE A 163 9.41 11.80 3.34
C PHE A 163 10.62 12.74 3.21
N ALA A 164 10.58 13.71 2.29
CA ALA A 164 11.65 14.69 2.14
C ALA A 164 11.81 15.53 3.41
N LEU A 165 10.70 16.01 3.99
CA LEU A 165 10.70 16.74 5.26
C LEU A 165 11.24 15.88 6.41
N TRP A 166 10.88 14.59 6.46
CA TRP A 166 11.44 13.66 7.44
C TRP A 166 12.96 13.48 7.26
N GLY A 167 13.44 13.44 6.01
CA GLY A 167 14.87 13.46 5.71
C GLY A 167 15.57 14.69 6.28
N LEU A 168 14.96 15.88 6.17
CA LEU A 168 15.51 17.13 6.73
C LEU A 168 15.60 17.13 8.26
N THR A 169 14.83 16.30 8.96
CA THR A 169 14.93 16.13 10.42
C THR A 169 15.92 15.04 10.84
N GLY A 170 16.76 14.57 9.91
CA GLY A 170 17.75 13.50 10.14
C GLY A 170 17.17 12.09 10.04
N TYR A 171 15.97 11.93 9.48
CA TYR A 171 15.34 10.63 9.21
C TYR A 171 15.29 9.67 10.41
N LYS A 172 14.99 10.20 11.60
CA LYS A 172 14.92 9.43 12.84
C LYS A 172 13.84 8.35 12.73
N LEU A 173 14.22 7.10 12.99
CA LEU A 173 13.31 5.96 12.97
C LEU A 173 12.31 6.03 14.13
N PRO A 174 11.08 5.51 14.00
CA PRO A 174 10.09 5.59 15.08
C PRO A 174 10.53 4.90 16.39
N GLU A 175 11.33 3.84 16.27
CA GLU A 175 11.90 3.09 17.39
C GLU A 175 12.92 3.89 18.23
N SER A 176 13.38 5.04 17.71
CA SER A 176 14.24 5.98 18.46
C SER A 176 13.49 6.77 19.54
N GLY A 177 12.16 6.69 19.57
CA GLY A 177 11.30 7.46 20.49
C GLY A 177 11.09 8.92 20.08
N ASP A 178 11.60 9.32 18.92
CA ASP A 178 11.36 10.66 18.38
C ASP A 178 9.94 10.79 17.81
N ALA A 179 9.15 11.70 18.38
CA ALA A 179 7.77 11.95 17.98
C ALA A 179 7.63 12.38 16.52
N THR A 180 8.63 13.08 15.97
CA THR A 180 8.65 13.54 14.57
C THR A 180 8.80 12.34 13.64
N GLY A 181 9.72 11.42 13.96
CA GLY A 181 9.90 10.18 13.21
C GLY A 181 8.66 9.28 13.23
N TYR A 182 8.02 9.14 14.38
CA TYR A 182 6.76 8.41 14.51
C TYR A 182 5.65 9.04 13.67
N ALA A 183 5.47 10.37 13.76
CA ALA A 183 4.43 11.10 13.02
C ALA A 183 4.64 11.01 11.50
N PHE A 184 5.87 11.21 11.00
CA PHE A 184 6.14 11.11 9.57
C PHE A 184 5.94 9.70 9.04
N ASN A 185 6.31 8.65 9.79
CA ASN A 185 6.01 7.26 9.41
C ASN A 185 4.50 7.04 9.31
N ALA A 186 3.74 7.49 10.32
CA ALA A 186 2.29 7.34 10.33
C ALA A 186 1.63 8.07 9.15
N VAL A 187 2.01 9.32 8.89
CA VAL A 187 1.47 10.13 7.78
C VAL A 187 1.79 9.50 6.43
N THR A 188 3.06 9.15 6.18
CA THR A 188 3.48 8.58 4.89
C THR A 188 2.82 7.24 4.62
N ARG A 189 2.75 6.33 5.61
CA ARG A 189 2.01 5.06 5.47
C ARG A 189 0.53 5.27 5.21
N SER A 190 -0.10 6.22 5.91
CA SER A 190 -1.52 6.54 5.70
C SER A 190 -1.78 7.01 4.27
N LEU A 191 -0.96 7.94 3.77
CA LEU A 191 -1.08 8.47 2.40
C LEU A 191 -0.88 7.39 1.33
N TYR A 192 0.11 6.51 1.52
CA TYR A 192 0.29 5.36 0.65
C TYR A 192 -0.96 4.47 0.67
N CYS A 193 -1.41 4.01 1.84
CA CYS A 193 -2.57 3.12 1.98
C CYS A 193 -3.88 3.70 1.45
N MET A 194 -4.03 5.03 1.45
CA MET A 194 -5.19 5.71 0.87
C MET A 194 -5.16 5.81 -0.66
N THR A 195 -3.98 5.70 -1.27
CA THR A 195 -3.77 5.92 -2.71
C THR A 195 -4.67 5.04 -3.58
N PRO A 196 -4.83 3.72 -3.33
CA PRO A 196 -5.76 2.89 -4.11
C PRO A 196 -7.20 3.39 -4.06
N ALA A 197 -7.71 3.73 -2.88
CA ALA A 197 -9.08 4.22 -2.74
C ALA A 197 -9.27 5.56 -3.47
N LEU A 198 -8.32 6.48 -3.31
CA LEU A 198 -8.32 7.78 -3.99
C LEU A 198 -8.33 7.63 -5.52
N ALA A 199 -7.54 6.70 -6.07
CA ALA A 199 -7.51 6.38 -7.50
C ALA A 199 -8.89 5.97 -8.06
N LEU A 200 -9.74 5.40 -7.21
CA LEU A 200 -11.08 4.91 -7.54
C LEU A 200 -12.19 5.94 -7.22
N MET A 201 -11.87 7.10 -6.66
CA MET A 201 -12.91 8.10 -6.39
C MET A 201 -13.44 8.73 -7.68
N ASP A 202 -14.73 9.00 -7.69
CA ASP A 202 -15.44 9.68 -8.77
C ASP A 202 -16.20 10.88 -8.17
N ARG A 203 -15.64 12.09 -8.33
CA ARG A 203 -16.20 13.32 -7.74
C ARG A 203 -17.57 13.66 -8.33
N SER A 204 -17.84 13.27 -9.58
CA SER A 204 -19.10 13.57 -10.28
C SER A 204 -20.33 12.89 -9.64
N ARG A 205 -20.12 11.81 -8.88
CA ARG A 205 -21.19 11.09 -8.17
C ARG A 205 -21.47 11.63 -6.77
N PHE A 206 -20.56 12.40 -6.19
CA PHE A 206 -20.74 13.04 -4.90
C PHE A 206 -21.45 14.40 -5.01
N SER A 207 -21.31 15.12 -6.13
CA SER A 207 -21.99 16.42 -6.32
C SER A 207 -23.44 16.32 -6.77
N ARG A 208 -23.90 15.19 -7.32
CA ARG A 208 -25.29 15.00 -7.80
C ARG A 208 -26.28 14.53 -6.73
N ARG A 209 -25.87 14.49 -5.47
CA ARG A 209 -26.70 14.03 -4.33
C ARG A 209 -26.71 14.98 -3.13
N MET A 210 -26.24 16.21 -3.30
CA MET A 210 -26.53 17.34 -2.42
C MET A 210 -27.32 18.37 -3.22
#